data_AF-A0A0D0DW75-F1
#
_entry.id   AF-A0A0D0DW75-F1
#
_cell.length_a   1.000
_cell.length_b   1.000
_cell.length_c   1.000
_cell.angle_alpha   90.00
_cell.angle_beta   90.00
_cell.angle_gamma   90.00
#
_symmetry.space_group_name_H-M   'P 1'
#
loop_
_entity.id
_entity.type
_entity.pdbx_description
1 polymer ?
#
loop_
_entity_poly.entity_id
_entity_poly.type
_entity_poly.pdbx_seq_one_letter_code
_entity_poly.pdbx_strand_id
1 'polypeptide(L)'
;LVILPHNLLIVDYGLGFLGSVHDAYAFQHTRTSREHAELLGNQHWIWSDSAYPSEPWCVVPFKKPCGGRLTHDQNTFNRFLSTVKCSPIFL
;
A
#
# COMPACT_ATOMS: atom_id res chain seq x y z
N LEU A 1 -5.88 3.12 -5.47
CA LEU A 1 -7.15 3.21 -4.71
C LEU A 1 -6.83 3.00 -3.24
N VAL A 2 -7.36 3.83 -2.34
CA VAL A 2 -7.14 3.72 -0.89
C VAL A 2 -8.49 3.59 -0.19
N ILE A 3 -8.65 2.53 0.60
CA ILE A 3 -9.93 2.15 1.23
C ILE A 3 -9.72 1.92 2.73
N LEU A 4 -10.70 2.34 3.52
CA LEU A 4 -10.78 2.01 4.94
C LEU A 4 -11.43 0.63 5.14
N PRO A 5 -10.78 -0.34 5.79
CA PRO A 5 -11.30 -1.70 5.89
C PRO A 5 -12.56 -1.82 6.75
N HIS A 6 -12.78 -0.90 7.69
CA HIS A 6 -13.89 -0.99 8.66
C HIS A 6 -15.24 -0.53 8.08
N ASN A 7 -15.25 0.33 7.08
CA ASN A 7 -16.48 0.88 6.48
C ASN A 7 -16.47 0.91 4.95
N LEU A 8 -15.40 0.41 4.31
CA LEU A 8 -15.22 0.34 2.87
C LEU A 8 -15.23 1.71 2.16
N LEU A 9 -15.02 2.80 2.91
CA LEU A 9 -14.95 4.14 2.34
C LEU A 9 -13.70 4.26 1.47
N ILE A 10 -13.88 4.70 0.21
CA ILE A 10 -12.79 5.17 -0.64
C ILE A 10 -12.39 6.56 -0.16
N VAL A 11 -11.19 6.67 0.40
CA VAL A 11 -10.67 7.95 0.92
C VAL A 11 -9.79 8.68 -0.08
N ASP A 12 -9.22 7.94 -1.03
CA ASP A 12 -8.38 8.51 -2.08
C ASP A 12 -8.27 7.56 -3.28
N TYR A 13 -8.04 8.12 -4.46
CA TYR A 13 -7.76 7.38 -5.69
C TYR A 13 -6.80 8.17 -6.57
N GLY A 14 -5.89 7.45 -7.24
CA GLY A 14 -5.01 8.02 -8.25
C GLY A 14 -5.46 7.59 -9.62
N LEU A 15 -5.39 8.53 -10.57
CA LEU A 15 -5.48 8.19 -11.98
C LEU A 15 -4.08 7.83 -12.49
N GLY A 16 -3.99 6.75 -13.26
CA GLY A 16 -2.75 6.41 -13.95
C GLY A 16 -2.37 7.50 -14.96
N PHE A 17 -1.07 7.66 -15.19
CA PHE A 17 -0.58 8.51 -16.27
C PHE A 17 -0.69 7.80 -17.61
N LEU A 18 -0.81 8.56 -18.70
CA LEU A 18 -0.75 8.01 -20.06
C LEU A 18 0.65 7.41 -20.30
N GLY A 19 0.68 6.21 -20.89
CA GLY A 19 1.90 5.44 -21.12
C GLY A 19 2.15 4.36 -20.06
N SER A 20 3.19 3.54 -20.25
CA SER A 20 3.57 2.49 -19.29
C SER A 20 4.36 3.13 -18.14
N VAL A 21 3.65 3.82 -17.27
CA VAL A 21 4.20 4.44 -16.07
C VAL A 21 3.93 3.51 -14.89
N HIS A 22 4.95 3.29 -14.06
CA HIS A 22 4.81 2.43 -12.89
C HIS A 22 3.77 2.97 -11.90
N ASP A 23 2.95 2.08 -11.33
CA ASP A 23 1.92 2.42 -10.34
C ASP A 23 2.46 3.26 -9.17
N ALA A 24 3.71 3.00 -8.75
CA ALA A 24 4.37 3.77 -7.70
C ALA A 24 4.50 5.26 -8.05
N TYR A 25 4.72 5.60 -9.33
CA TYR A 25 4.78 6.98 -9.78
C TYR A 25 3.39 7.63 -9.81
N ALA A 26 2.37 6.89 -10.25
CA ALA A 26 0.98 7.36 -10.16
C ALA A 26 0.59 7.64 -8.70
N PHE A 27 1.01 6.77 -7.78
CA PHE A 27 0.76 6.93 -6.35
C PHE A 27 1.43 8.15 -5.73
N GLN A 28 2.65 8.51 -6.15
CA GLN A 28 3.32 9.74 -5.68
C GLN A 28 2.53 11.02 -5.94
N HIS A 29 1.55 10.98 -6.86
CA HIS A 29 0.72 12.11 -7.23
C HIS A 29 -0.65 12.11 -6.53
N THR A 30 -0.95 11.11 -5.70
CA THR A 30 -2.20 11.06 -4.95
C THR A 30 -2.15 11.94 -3.69
N ARG A 31 -3.33 12.28 -3.17
CA ARG A 31 -3.43 13.03 -1.91
C ARG A 31 -2.82 12.24 -0.76
N THR A 32 -3.01 10.93 -0.74
CA THR A 32 -2.41 10.02 0.25
C THR A 32 -0.90 10.14 0.26
N SER A 33 -0.23 10.14 -0.90
CA SER A 33 1.23 10.29 -0.89
C SER A 33 1.70 11.67 -0.45
N ARG A 34 1.00 12.74 -0.87
CA ARG A 34 1.42 14.13 -0.65
C ARG A 34 1.04 14.71 0.71
N GLU A 35 -0.09 14.29 1.24
CA GLU A 35 -0.76 14.84 2.43
C GLU A 35 -1.05 13.74 3.48
N HIS A 36 -0.30 12.62 3.47
CA HIS A 36 -0.47 11.50 4.42
C HIS A 36 -0.54 11.96 5.88
N ALA A 37 0.27 12.96 6.27
CA ALA A 37 0.29 13.44 7.65
C ALA A 37 -1.05 14.05 8.08
N GLU A 38 -1.73 14.77 7.19
CA GLU A 38 -3.06 15.34 7.46
C GLU A 38 -4.16 14.27 7.36
N LEU A 39 -4.06 13.39 6.36
CA LEU A 39 -5.06 12.35 6.09
C LEU A 39 -5.08 11.24 7.14
N LEU A 40 -3.90 10.77 7.56
CA LEU A 40 -3.74 9.64 8.47
C LEU A 40 -3.51 10.11 9.91
N GLY A 41 -2.88 11.28 10.11
CA GLY A 41 -2.37 11.70 11.40
C GLY A 41 -1.12 10.91 11.83
N ASN A 42 -0.59 11.23 13.01
CA ASN A 42 0.73 10.77 13.44
C ASN A 42 0.83 9.29 13.84
N GLN A 43 -0.30 8.59 13.99
CA GLN A 43 -0.34 7.23 14.55
C GLN A 43 -1.01 6.21 13.63
N HIS A 44 -1.43 6.63 12.43
CA HIS A 44 -2.03 5.72 11.46
C HIS A 44 -1.12 5.56 10.24
N TRP A 45 -1.26 4.42 9.59
CA TRP A 45 -0.49 4.02 8.42
C TRP A 45 -1.39 3.19 7.51
N ILE A 46 -1.01 3.08 6.25
CA ILE A 46 -1.68 2.23 5.27
C ILE A 46 -0.85 0.98 4.99
N TRP A 47 -1.54 -0.11 4.66
CA TRP A 47 -0.90 -1.22 3.97
C TRP A 47 -0.90 -0.95 2.47
N SER A 48 0.21 -1.27 1.81
CA SER A 48 0.37 -1.07 0.37
C SER A 48 1.08 -2.25 -0.29
N ASP A 49 1.02 -2.33 -1.62
CA ASP A 49 1.76 -3.34 -2.39
C ASP A 49 3.28 -3.14 -2.26
N SER A 50 4.04 -4.21 -2.46
CA SER A 50 5.50 -4.21 -2.49
C SER A 50 6.14 -3.30 -3.56
N ALA A 51 5.38 -2.86 -4.57
CA ALA A 51 5.82 -1.90 -5.57
C ALA A 51 5.94 -0.46 -5.05
N TYR A 52 5.27 -0.14 -3.94
CA TYR A 52 5.26 1.20 -3.35
C TYR A 52 6.43 1.42 -2.38
N PRO A 53 6.78 2.69 -2.06
CA PRO A 53 7.83 2.98 -1.08
C PRO A 53 7.46 2.46 0.31
N SER A 54 8.46 1.93 1.02
CA SER A 54 8.35 1.52 2.41
C SER A 54 8.63 2.72 3.31
N GLU A 55 7.59 3.29 3.90
CA GLU A 55 7.66 4.49 4.74
C GLU A 55 6.93 4.26 6.07
N PRO A 56 7.17 5.07 7.12
CA PRO A 56 6.47 4.93 8.41
C PRO A 56 4.94 4.96 8.30
N TRP A 57 4.41 5.66 7.28
CA TRP A 57 2.98 5.78 7.00
C TRP A 57 2.51 4.82 5.90
N CYS A 58 3.42 4.12 5.20
CA CYS A 58 3.15 3.22 4.07
C CYS A 58 3.88 1.89 4.27
N VAL A 59 3.20 0.93 4.87
CA VAL A 59 3.76 -0.38 5.23
C VAL A 59 3.54 -1.36 4.08
N VAL A 60 4.63 -1.93 3.58
CA VAL A 60 4.63 -2.88 2.46
C VAL A 60 5.04 -4.29 2.92
N PRO A 61 4.69 -5.36 2.18
CA PRO A 61 5.18 -6.70 2.46
C PRO A 61 6.72 -6.76 2.46
N PHE A 62 7.28 -7.62 3.31
CA PHE A 62 8.71 -7.88 3.32
C PHE A 62 9.15 -8.57 2.02
N LYS A 63 10.16 -8.02 1.36
CA LYS A 63 10.81 -8.64 0.20
C LYS A 63 11.86 -9.62 0.66
N LYS A 64 11.96 -10.75 -0.03
CA LYS A 64 13.01 -11.74 0.22
C LYS A 64 14.39 -11.14 -0.12
N PRO A 65 15.36 -11.15 0.80
CA PRO A 65 16.71 -10.68 0.52
C PRO A 65 17.47 -11.62 -0.43
N CYS A 66 18.39 -11.08 -1.23
CA CYS A 66 19.25 -11.87 -2.12
C CYS A 66 20.02 -12.94 -1.33
N GLY A 67 19.87 -14.20 -1.73
CA GLY A 67 20.54 -15.34 -1.05
C GLY A 67 19.99 -15.69 0.34
N GLY A 68 18.98 -14.98 0.84
CA GLY A 68 18.41 -15.19 2.18
C GLY A 68 16.97 -15.69 2.16
N ARG A 69 16.36 -15.74 3.35
CA ARG A 69 14.95 -16.11 3.56
C ARG A 69 14.30 -15.11 4.50
N LEU A 70 12.98 -14.93 4.34
CA LEU A 70 12.18 -14.21 5.31
C LEU A 70 12.13 -14.98 6.63
N THR A 71 12.09 -14.27 7.75
CA THR A 71 11.86 -14.87 9.07
C THR A 71 10.45 -15.44 9.16
N HIS A 72 10.17 -16.25 10.20
CA HIS A 72 8.82 -16.75 10.45
C HIS A 72 7.82 -15.59 10.57
N ASP A 73 8.17 -14.56 11.35
CA ASP A 73 7.29 -13.41 11.59
C ASP A 73 7.03 -12.59 10.34
N GLN A 74 8.05 -12.40 9.48
CA GLN A 74 7.88 -11.72 8.19
C GLN A 74 6.96 -12.48 7.25
N ASN A 75 7.07 -13.81 7.21
CA ASN A 75 6.15 -14.65 6.43
C ASN A 75 4.73 -14.59 6.99
N THR A 76 4.58 -14.63 8.32
CA THR A 76 3.29 -14.50 9.00
C THR A 76 2.64 -13.15 8.72
N PHE A 77 3.41 -12.05 8.79
CA PHE A 77 2.96 -10.72 8.40
C PHE A 77 2.48 -10.67 6.95
N ASN A 78 3.31 -11.11 5.99
CA ASN A 78 2.96 -11.13 4.56
C ASN A 78 1.72 -11.99 4.29
N ARG A 79 1.56 -13.11 5.01
CA ARG A 79 0.37 -13.96 4.93
C ARG A 79 -0.89 -13.22 5.36
N PHE A 80 -0.89 -12.57 6.53
CA PHE A 80 -2.06 -11.81 7.00
C PHE A 80 -2.38 -10.64 6.06
N LEU A 81 -1.37 -9.91 5.62
CA LEU A 81 -1.55 -8.84 4.64
C LEU A 81 -2.21 -9.35 3.35
N SER A 82 -1.80 -10.53 2.87
CA SER A 82 -2.41 -11.15 1.67
C SER A 82 -3.86 -11.60 1.87
N THR A 83 -4.34 -11.73 3.12
CA THR A 83 -5.76 -12.02 3.40
C THR A 83 -6.65 -10.79 3.37
N VAL A 84 -6.08 -9.59 3.49
CA VAL A 84 -6.81 -8.33 3.41
C VAL A 84 -7.16 -8.09 1.94
N LYS A 85 -8.29 -8.66 1.51
CA LYS A 85 -8.83 -8.48 0.16
C LYS A 85 -9.83 -7.33 0.17
N CYS A 86 -9.47 -6.20 -0.43
CA CYS A 86 -10.48 -5.41 -1.14
C CYS A 86 -10.66 -6.11 -2.49
N SER A 87 -11.71 -6.92 -2.65
CA SER A 87 -12.05 -7.46 -3.97
C SER A 87 -12.14 -6.30 -4.96
N PRO A 88 -11.27 -6.22 -5.99
CA PRO A 88 -11.50 -5.29 -7.07
C PRO A 88 -12.59 -5.92 -7.92
N ILE A 89 -13.84 -5.57 -7.64
CA ILE A 89 -14.87 -5.67 -8.67
C ILE A 89 -14.50 -4.55 -9.65
N PHE A 90 -13.95 -4.94 -10.81
CA PHE A 90 -13.47 -4.14 -11.95
C PHE A 90 -12.03 -3.59 -11.88
N LEU A 91 -11.12 -4.34 -12.52
CA LEU A 91 -10.22 -3.83 -13.57
C LEU A 91 -10.44 -4.68 -14.83
#